data_AF-A0A965RCP0-F1
#
_entry.id   AF-A0A965RCP0-F1
#
_cell.length_a   1.000
_cell.length_b   1.000
_cell.length_c   1.000
_cell.angle_alpha   90.00
_cell.angle_beta   90.00
_cell.angle_gamma   90.00
#
_symmetry.space_group_name_H-M   'P 1'
#
loop_
_entity.id
_entity.type
_entity.pdbx_description
1 polymer ?
#
loop_
_entity_poly.entity_id
_entity_poly.type
_entity_poly.pdbx_seq_one_letter_code
_entity_poly.pdbx_strand_id
1 'polypeptide(L)'
;MSEHKVHVNFPGRIVFVGFGSIGQGVLPLILRHVGTSADRITIVSGDERGAEVAVHYGVKFIVKPILPGNLESTLSPLVGKGDFLINVSVDVSSIALVEFCQARGA
;
A
#
# COMPACT_ATOMS: atom_id res chain seq x y z
N MET A 1 3.08 -28.51 -5.37
CA MET A 1 3.12 -27.06 -5.08
C MET A 1 2.88 -26.34 -6.39
N SER A 2 1.87 -25.48 -6.50
CA SER A 2 1.65 -24.73 -7.74
C SER A 2 2.80 -23.73 -7.93
N GLU A 3 3.51 -23.80 -9.05
CA GLU A 3 4.42 -22.72 -9.45
C GLU A 3 3.59 -21.50 -9.84
N HIS A 4 3.81 -20.39 -9.15
CA HIS A 4 3.16 -19.12 -9.46
C HIS A 4 4.10 -18.24 -10.27
N LYS A 5 3.62 -17.71 -11.41
CA LYS A 5 4.40 -16.79 -12.24
C LYS A 5 4.58 -15.46 -11.53
N VAL A 6 5.82 -14.98 -11.46
CA VAL A 6 6.15 -13.59 -11.17
C VAL A 6 6.06 -12.79 -12.46
N HIS A 7 5.21 -11.77 -12.51
CA HIS A 7 4.89 -11.03 -13.74
C HIS A 7 5.85 -9.87 -14.01
N VAL A 8 6.42 -9.28 -12.97
CA VAL A 8 7.31 -8.12 -13.06
C VAL A 8 8.25 -8.11 -11.86
N ASN A 9 9.49 -7.68 -12.06
CA ASN A 9 10.37 -7.31 -10.96
C ASN A 9 10.19 -5.81 -10.68
N PHE A 10 9.58 -5.46 -9.55
CA PHE A 10 9.17 -4.10 -9.24
C PHE A 10 10.20 -3.43 -8.30
N PRO A 11 10.96 -2.44 -8.77
CA PRO A 11 12.04 -1.84 -7.98
C PRO A 11 11.55 -0.81 -6.96
N GLY A 12 10.35 -0.23 -7.15
CA GLY A 12 9.77 0.78 -6.28
C GLY A 12 9.15 0.21 -5.00
N ARG A 13 8.70 1.10 -4.13
CA ARG A 13 7.92 0.79 -2.93
C ARG A 13 6.44 0.64 -3.29
N ILE A 14 5.73 -0.17 -2.51
CA ILE A 14 4.27 -0.32 -2.65
C ILE A 14 3.62 0.21 -1.37
N VAL A 15 2.70 1.17 -1.51
CA VAL A 15 1.98 1.76 -0.39
C VAL A 15 0.51 1.41 -0.49
N PHE A 16 -0.01 0.68 0.49
CA PHE A 16 -1.44 0.43 0.63
C PHE A 16 -2.09 1.58 1.41
N VAL A 17 -3.20 2.09 0.90
CA VAL A 17 -4.13 2.94 1.66
C VAL A 17 -5.39 2.12 1.88
N GLY A 18 -5.66 1.79 3.14
CA GLY A 18 -6.69 0.85 3.58
C GLY A 18 -6.19 -0.59 3.70
N PHE A 19 -6.66 -1.31 4.72
CA PHE A 19 -6.29 -2.71 4.96
C PHE A 19 -7.43 -3.56 5.53
N GLY A 20 -8.64 -3.32 5.04
CA GLY A 20 -9.80 -4.18 5.26
C GLY A 20 -9.68 -5.52 4.50
N SER A 21 -10.82 -6.13 4.20
CA SER A 21 -10.88 -7.44 3.52
C SER A 21 -10.10 -7.48 2.21
N ILE A 22 -10.22 -6.45 1.37
CA ILE A 22 -9.53 -6.38 0.08
C ILE A 22 -8.02 -6.24 0.25
N GLY A 23 -7.55 -5.33 1.12
CA GLY A 23 -6.11 -5.17 1.38
C GLY A 23 -5.46 -6.46 1.86
N GLN A 24 -6.11 -7.16 2.80
CA GLN A 24 -5.62 -8.43 3.33
C GLN A 24 -5.63 -9.56 2.30
N GLY A 25 -6.60 -9.58 1.39
CA GLY A 25 -6.64 -10.55 0.28
C GLY A 25 -5.65 -10.23 -0.85
N VAL A 26 -5.35 -8.95 -1.09
CA VAL A 26 -4.44 -8.51 -2.16
C VAL A 26 -2.98 -8.66 -1.76
N LEU A 27 -2.61 -8.39 -0.50
CA LEU A 27 -1.22 -8.49 -0.04
C LEU A 27 -0.52 -9.81 -0.40
N PRO A 28 -1.09 -11.00 -0.11
CA PRO A 28 -0.45 -12.27 -0.47
C PRO A 28 -0.33 -12.46 -1.99
N LEU A 29 -1.22 -11.86 -2.79
CA LEU A 29 -1.13 -11.92 -4.25
C LEU A 29 0.01 -11.04 -4.76
N ILE A 30 0.20 -9.84 -4.18
CA ILE A 30 1.34 -8.97 -4.48
C ILE A 30 2.65 -9.70 -4.15
N LEU A 31 2.79 -10.24 -2.94
CA LEU A 31 4.00 -10.97 -2.52
C LEU A 31 4.26 -12.24 -3.35
N ARG A 32 3.22 -12.83 -3.94
CA ARG A 32 3.32 -14.03 -4.78
C ARG A 32 3.65 -13.75 -6.24
N HIS A 33 3.11 -12.66 -6.80
CA HIS A 33 3.10 -12.42 -8.26
C HIS A 33 3.91 -11.20 -8.71
N VAL A 34 4.31 -10.34 -7.78
CA VAL A 34 5.14 -9.16 -8.02
C VAL A 34 6.50 -9.40 -7.36
N GLY A 35 7.58 -9.26 -8.12
CA GLY A 35 8.94 -9.34 -7.62
C GLY A 35 9.23 -8.13 -6.75
N THR A 36 8.92 -8.24 -5.47
CA THR A 36 9.12 -7.24 -4.41
C THR A 36 9.43 -7.96 -3.09
N SER A 37 9.64 -7.21 -2.02
CA SER A 37 9.92 -7.74 -0.68
C SER A 37 9.08 -7.01 0.37
N ALA A 38 8.80 -7.67 1.49
CA ALA A 38 7.91 -7.14 2.53
C ALA A 38 8.39 -5.79 3.10
N ASP A 39 9.71 -5.57 3.18
CA ASP A 39 10.33 -4.32 3.63
C ASP A 39 10.08 -3.12 2.68
N ARG A 40 9.69 -3.39 1.43
CA ARG A 40 9.29 -2.37 0.44
C ARG A 40 7.80 -2.09 0.43
N ILE A 41 7.02 -2.77 1.26
CA ILE A 41 5.58 -2.57 1.37
C ILE A 41 5.28 -1.81 2.66
N THR A 42 4.42 -0.81 2.58
CA THR A 42 3.87 -0.12 3.76
C THR A 42 2.36 -0.02 3.65
N ILE A 43 1.67 -0.28 4.75
CA ILE A 43 0.22 -0.18 4.85
C ILE A 43 -0.13 1.02 5.73
N VAL A 44 -0.99 1.91 5.24
CA VAL A 44 -1.60 2.99 6.00
C VAL A 44 -3.09 2.68 6.15
N SER A 45 -3.56 2.50 7.38
CA SER A 45 -4.95 2.17 7.69
C SER A 45 -5.56 3.19 8.64
N GLY A 46 -6.88 3.40 8.56
CA GLY A 46 -7.61 4.24 9.51
C GLY A 46 -7.81 3.61 10.89
N ASP A 47 -7.62 2.29 11.00
CA ASP A 47 -7.79 1.53 12.24
C ASP A 47 -6.84 0.31 12.27
N GLU A 48 -6.89 -0.44 13.36
CA GLU A 48 -6.01 -1.59 13.60
C GLU A 48 -6.42 -2.87 12.85
N ARG A 49 -7.51 -2.86 12.07
CA ARG A 49 -7.94 -4.07 11.35
C ARG A 49 -6.85 -4.51 10.36
N GLY A 50 -6.50 -5.79 10.45
CA GLY A 50 -5.46 -6.40 9.62
C GLY A 50 -4.03 -6.19 10.13
N ALA A 51 -3.81 -5.55 11.29
CA ALA A 51 -2.47 -5.42 11.88
C ALA A 51 -1.77 -6.78 12.06
N GLU A 52 -2.49 -7.79 12.55
CA GLU A 52 -1.96 -9.16 12.69
C GLU A 52 -1.55 -9.78 11.36
N VAL A 53 -2.30 -9.52 10.28
CA VAL A 53 -1.96 -9.98 8.93
C VAL A 53 -0.69 -9.28 8.44
N ALA A 54 -0.56 -7.96 8.68
CA ALA A 54 0.66 -7.24 8.32
C ALA A 54 1.89 -7.78 9.09
N VAL A 55 1.75 -8.08 10.38
CA VAL A 55 2.79 -8.74 11.19
C VAL A 55 3.15 -10.11 10.63
N HIS A 56 2.15 -10.94 10.28
CA HIS A 56 2.36 -12.26 9.72
C HIS A 56 3.21 -12.22 8.42
N TYR A 57 2.99 -11.21 7.57
CA TYR A 57 3.77 -11.02 6.34
C TYR A 57 5.03 -10.16 6.51
N GLY A 58 5.33 -9.67 7.72
CA GLY A 58 6.49 -8.81 7.98
C GLY A 58 6.42 -7.43 7.31
N VAL A 59 5.22 -6.91 7.06
CA VAL A 59 4.98 -5.64 6.38
C VAL A 59 4.76 -4.51 7.39
N LYS A 60 5.30 -3.32 7.10
CA LYS A 60 5.11 -2.14 7.94
C LYS A 60 3.64 -1.71 7.94
N PHE A 61 3.06 -1.56 9.13
CA PHE A 61 1.67 -1.13 9.32
C PHE A 61 1.60 0.18 10.12
N ILE A 62 0.87 1.16 9.61
CA ILE A 62 0.71 2.49 10.21
C ILE A 62 -0.79 2.76 10.40
N VAL A 63 -1.21 2.93 11.65
CA VAL A 63 -2.57 3.38 11.97
C VAL A 63 -2.60 4.90 11.93
N LYS A 64 -3.09 5.46 10.82
CA LYS A 64 -3.27 6.89 10.63
C LYS A 64 -4.39 7.15 9.60
N PRO A 65 -5.60 7.53 10.04
CA PRO A 65 -6.66 7.94 9.14
C PRO A 65 -6.20 9.07 8.21
N ILE A 66 -6.40 8.89 6.91
CA ILE A 66 -6.13 9.93 5.92
C ILE A 66 -7.35 10.84 5.86
N LEU A 67 -7.09 12.12 6.11
CA LEU A 67 -8.06 13.20 6.09
C LEU A 67 -7.59 14.25 5.07
N PRO A 68 -8.49 15.10 4.54
CA PRO A 68 -8.10 16.15 3.59
C PRO A 68 -6.92 17.02 4.07
N GLY A 69 -6.87 17.36 5.36
CA GLY A 69 -5.82 18.18 5.93
C GLY A 69 -4.49 17.48 6.22
N ASN A 70 -4.40 16.14 6.09
CA ASN A 70 -3.19 15.39 6.45
C ASN A 70 -2.65 14.48 5.34
N LEU A 71 -3.34 14.35 4.20
CA LEU A 71 -2.97 13.46 3.08
C LEU A 71 -1.51 13.67 2.67
N GLU A 72 -1.16 14.92 2.36
CA GLU A 72 0.19 15.28 1.90
C GLU A 72 1.25 14.90 2.95
N SER A 73 1.08 15.34 4.19
CA SER A 73 2.03 15.09 5.28
C SER A 73 2.18 13.59 5.62
N THR A 74 1.13 12.80 5.37
CA THR A 74 1.09 11.38 5.71
C THR A 74 1.72 10.53 4.61
N LEU A 75 1.40 10.80 3.36
CA LEU A 75 1.83 9.98 2.23
C LEU A 75 3.16 10.44 1.63
N SER A 76 3.53 11.72 1.75
CA SER A 76 4.79 12.23 1.19
C SER A 76 6.04 11.48 1.62
N PRO A 77 6.20 11.06 2.88
CA PRO A 77 7.37 10.26 3.29
C PRO A 77 7.40 8.86 2.67
N LEU A 78 6.23 8.35 2.25
CA LEU A 78 6.02 6.95 1.85
C LEU A 78 6.00 6.76 0.33
N VAL A 79 5.60 7.77 -0.43
CA VAL A 79 5.41 7.70 -1.88
C VAL A 79 6.37 8.65 -2.59
N GLY A 80 7.05 8.18 -3.61
CA GLY A 80 7.92 8.97 -4.48
C GLY A 80 7.93 8.44 -5.90
N LYS A 81 8.83 8.96 -6.73
CA LYS A 81 8.92 8.62 -8.15
C LYS A 81 9.15 7.12 -8.35
N GLY A 82 8.29 6.47 -9.13
CA GLY A 82 8.36 5.05 -9.45
C GLY A 82 7.82 4.10 -8.38
N ASP A 83 7.24 4.63 -7.29
CA ASP A 83 6.50 3.84 -6.32
C ASP A 83 5.08 3.56 -6.82
N PHE A 84 4.35 2.66 -6.16
CA PHE A 84 2.97 2.32 -6.54
C PHE A 84 2.03 2.40 -5.33
N LEU A 85 0.97 3.21 -5.44
CA LEU A 85 -0.04 3.33 -4.40
C LEU A 85 -1.26 2.43 -4.74
N ILE A 86 -1.56 1.49 -3.85
CA ILE A 86 -2.74 0.62 -3.94
C ILE A 86 -3.82 1.19 -3.02
N ASN A 87 -4.83 1.84 -3.61
CA ASN A 87 -5.98 2.35 -2.86
C ASN A 87 -7.06 1.26 -2.74
N VAL A 88 -7.27 0.79 -1.52
CA VAL A 88 -8.34 -0.16 -1.14
C VAL A 88 -9.01 0.31 0.16
N SER A 89 -9.10 1.63 0.32
CA SER A 89 -9.68 2.30 1.49
C SER A 89 -11.14 2.71 1.28
N VAL A 90 -11.75 3.16 2.38
CA VAL A 90 -13.00 3.91 2.41
C VAL A 90 -12.72 5.30 2.98
N ASP A 91 -13.64 6.25 2.79
CA ASP A 91 -13.58 7.62 3.34
C ASP A 91 -12.39 8.49 2.89
N VAL A 92 -11.59 8.03 1.92
CA VAL A 92 -10.49 8.79 1.31
C VAL A 92 -10.83 9.14 -0.14
N SER A 93 -10.62 10.40 -0.53
CA SER A 93 -10.85 10.84 -1.92
C SER A 93 -9.87 10.19 -2.90
N SER A 94 -10.39 9.34 -3.79
CA SER A 94 -9.59 8.76 -4.88
C SER A 94 -9.00 9.81 -5.81
N ILE A 95 -9.72 10.91 -6.06
CA ILE A 95 -9.24 12.01 -6.92
C ILE A 95 -7.99 12.64 -6.28
N ALA A 96 -8.05 12.96 -4.99
CA ALA A 96 -6.92 13.54 -4.28
C ALA A 96 -5.70 12.60 -4.24
N LEU A 97 -5.92 11.28 -4.12
CA LEU A 97 -4.84 10.30 -4.19
C LEU A 97 -4.21 10.21 -5.58
N VAL A 98 -5.02 10.27 -6.65
CA VAL A 98 -4.51 10.26 -8.03
C VAL A 98 -3.70 11.51 -8.33
N GLU A 99 -4.20 12.69 -7.96
CA GLU A 99 -3.49 13.97 -8.09
C GLU A 99 -2.17 13.96 -7.29
N PHE A 100 -2.22 13.45 -6.06
CA PHE A 100 -1.04 13.26 -5.21
C PHE A 100 0.01 12.35 -5.86
N CYS A 101 -0.38 11.18 -6.36
CA CYS A 101 0.55 10.25 -7.01
C CYS A 101 1.15 10.86 -8.28
N GLN A 102 0.31 11.50 -9.12
CA GLN A 102 0.74 12.15 -10.35
C GLN A 102 1.80 13.23 -10.08
N ALA A 103 1.57 14.10 -9.08
CA ALA A 103 2.52 15.15 -8.70
C ALA A 103 3.88 14.60 -8.23
N ARG A 104 3.92 13.34 -7.78
CA ARG A 104 5.12 12.69 -7.21
C ARG A 104 5.76 11.68 -8.17
N GLY A 105 5.13 11.44 -9.31
CA GLY A 105 5.58 10.46 -10.31
C GLY A 105 5.48 9.01 -9.83
N ALA A 106 4.51 8.73 -8.95
CA ALA A 106 4.10 7.37 -8.59
C ALA A 106 3.06 6.86 -9.60
#